data_AF-A0A969C8J3-F1
#
_entry.id   AF-A0A969C8J3-F1
#
_cell.length_a   1.000
_cell.length_b   1.000
_cell.length_c   1.000
_cell.angle_alpha   90.00
_cell.angle_beta   90.00
_cell.angle_gamma   90.00
#
_symmetry.space_group_name_H-M   'P 1'
#
loop_
_entity.id
_entity.type
_entity.pdbx_description
1 polymer ?
#
loop_
_entity_poly.entity_id
_entity_poly.type
_entity_poly.pdbx_seq_one_letter_code
_entity_poly.pdbx_strand_id
1 'polypeptide(L)' 'MSLGNETQNNDPHRTESHCLQRLIDHLGYVNAIRFFKQFETGNGDYTQERHQWLDSLSLDEIWADIQKRQS' A
#
# COMPACT_ATOMS: atom_id res chain seq x y z
N MET A 1 21.87 -17.82 -34.78
CA MET A 1 21.44 -18.48 -33.54
C MET A 1 21.93 -17.63 -32.38
N SER A 2 21.08 -16.77 -31.83
CA SER A 2 21.43 -15.90 -30.71
C SER A 2 20.54 -16.29 -29.55
N LEU A 3 21.11 -17.05 -28.62
CA LEU A 3 20.53 -17.32 -27.31
C LEU A 3 20.89 -16.13 -26.45
N GLY A 4 19.92 -15.25 -26.21
CA GLY A 4 20.06 -14.12 -25.31
C GLY A 4 18.70 -13.70 -24.81
N ASN A 5 18.59 -13.54 -23.48
CA ASN A 5 17.59 -12.74 -22.76
C ASN A 5 16.47 -13.50 -22.02
N GLU A 6 16.72 -14.72 -21.53
CA GLU A 6 15.76 -15.39 -20.61
C GLU A 6 15.94 -15.01 -19.13
N THR A 7 17.05 -14.35 -18.75
CA THR A 7 17.36 -14.03 -17.34
C THR A 7 16.88 -12.65 -16.86
N GLN A 8 16.24 -11.83 -17.70
CA GLN A 8 15.68 -10.52 -17.31
C GLN A 8 14.15 -10.50 -17.16
N ASN A 9 13.47 -11.63 -17.37
CA ASN A 9 12.00 -11.65 -17.49
C ASN A 9 11.23 -11.96 -16.19
N ASN A 10 11.93 -12.22 -15.08
CA ASN A 10 11.33 -12.70 -13.82
C ASN A 10 11.69 -11.81 -12.61
N ASP A 11 11.65 -10.49 -12.77
CA ASP A 11 11.65 -9.59 -11.61
C ASP A 11 10.21 -9.53 -11.05
N PRO A 12 9.93 -10.09 -9.86
CA PRO A 12 8.58 -10.12 -9.29
C PRO A 12 7.98 -8.72 -9.09
N HIS A 13 8.81 -7.74 -8.74
CA HIS A 13 8.36 -6.36 -8.54
C HIS A 13 7.93 -5.68 -9.84
N ARG A 14 8.52 -6.10 -10.97
CA ARG A 14 8.14 -5.63 -12.30
C ARG A 14 6.78 -6.18 -12.73
N THR A 15 6.49 -7.44 -12.39
CA THR A 15 5.22 -8.11 -12.74
C THR A 15 4.03 -7.49 -12.02
N GLU A 16 4.18 -7.18 -10.73
CA GLU A 16 3.13 -6.52 -9.92
C GLU A 16 2.76 -5.14 -10.48
N SER A 17 3.78 -4.35 -10.82
CA SER A 17 3.59 -3.01 -11.40
C SER A 17 2.90 -3.05 -12.78
N HIS A 18 3.22 -4.05 -13.63
CA HIS A 18 2.56 -4.20 -14.94
C HIS A 18 1.11 -4.70 -14.80
N CYS A 19 0.82 -5.58 -13.84
CA CYS A 19 -0.53 -6.04 -13.55
C CYS A 19 -1.42 -4.87 -13.10
N LEU A 20 -0.90 -4.04 -12.18
CA LEU A 20 -1.57 -2.84 -11.70
C LEU A 20 -1.90 -1.87 -12.84
N GLN A 21 -0.93 -1.60 -13.72
CA GLN A 21 -1.13 -0.71 -14.87
C GLN A 21 -2.22 -1.21 -15.81
N ARG A 22 -2.22 -2.51 -16.15
CA ARG A 22 -3.27 -3.08 -17.02
C ARG A 22 -4.66 -3.02 -16.40
N LEU A 23 -4.75 -3.23 -15.08
CA LEU A 23 -6.02 -3.15 -14.38
C LEU A 23 -6.56 -1.70 -14.39
N ILE A 24 -5.67 -0.72 -14.22
CA ILE A 24 -6.01 0.71 -14.33
C ILE A 24 -6.47 1.04 -15.74
N ASP A 25 -5.80 0.54 -16.78
CA ASP A 25 -6.17 0.82 -18.17
C ASP A 25 -7.58 0.30 -18.53
N HIS A 26 -8.04 -0.78 -17.90
CA HIS A 26 -9.36 -1.38 -18.17
C HIS A 26 -10.48 -0.84 -17.27
N LEU A 27 -10.19 -0.57 -16.00
CA LEU A 27 -11.21 -0.23 -14.99
C LEU A 27 -11.21 1.26 -14.60
N GLY A 28 -10.12 1.97 -14.87
CA GLY A 28 -9.83 3.28 -14.28
C GLY A 28 -9.36 3.18 -12.82
N TYR A 29 -8.65 4.20 -12.34
CA TYR A 29 -8.01 4.22 -11.01
C TYR A 29 -8.95 3.85 -9.86
N VAL A 30 -10.15 4.44 -9.81
CA VAL A 30 -11.09 4.25 -8.71
C VAL A 30 -11.57 2.79 -8.62
N ASN A 31 -11.87 2.18 -9.76
CA ASN A 31 -12.36 0.81 -9.79
C ASN A 31 -11.23 -0.21 -9.61
N ALA A 32 -10.02 0.09 -10.11
CA ALA A 32 -8.83 -0.73 -9.86
C ALA A 32 -8.50 -0.81 -8.36
N ILE A 33 -8.48 0.33 -7.65
CA ILE A 33 -8.25 0.36 -6.19
C ILE A 33 -9.35 -0.42 -5.44
N ARG A 34 -10.61 -0.25 -5.84
CA ARG A 34 -11.73 -1.00 -5.23
C ARG A 34 -11.58 -2.50 -5.47
N PHE A 35 -11.13 -2.91 -6.65
CA PHE A 35 -10.87 -4.30 -6.99
C PHE A 35 -9.79 -4.92 -6.09
N PHE A 36 -8.70 -4.21 -5.82
CA PHE A 36 -7.70 -4.72 -4.87
C PHE A 36 -8.29 -4.84 -3.46
N LYS A 37 -8.99 -3.81 -2.98
CA LYS A 37 -9.57 -3.82 -1.63
C LYS A 37 -10.57 -4.94 -1.34
N GLN A 38 -11.23 -5.50 -2.36
CA GLN A 38 -12.18 -6.62 -2.17
C GLN A 38 -11.49 -7.99 -2.15
N PHE A 39 -10.31 -8.12 -2.74
CA PHE A 39 -9.59 -9.40 -2.86
C PHE A 39 -8.36 -9.49 -1.97
N GLU A 40 -7.82 -8.34 -1.57
CA GLU A 40 -6.77 -8.27 -0.57
C GLU A 40 -7.42 -8.27 0.81
N THR A 41 -7.24 -9.38 1.52
CA THR A 41 -7.35 -9.35 2.97
C THR A 41 -6.19 -8.49 3.47
N GLY A 42 -6.49 -7.36 4.09
CA GLY A 42 -5.46 -6.53 4.72
C GLY A 42 -4.58 -7.41 5.62
N ASN A 43 -3.27 -7.24 5.51
CA ASN A 43 -2.31 -7.94 6.37
C ASN A 43 -2.06 -7.13 7.64
N GLY A 44 -1.70 -7.84 8.71
CA GLY A 44 -1.39 -7.23 10.02
C GLY A 44 -2.51 -7.41 11.04
N ASP A 45 -2.15 -7.22 12.30
CA ASP A 45 -3.09 -7.19 13.41
C ASP A 45 -3.16 -5.76 13.94
N TYR A 46 -4.05 -4.96 13.33
CA TYR A 46 -4.23 -3.57 13.74
C TYR A 46 -4.54 -3.46 15.24
N THR A 47 -5.19 -4.45 15.86
CA THR A 47 -5.48 -4.42 17.30
C THR A 47 -4.18 -4.49 18.08
N GLN A 48 -3.31 -5.45 17.76
CA GLN A 48 -2.01 -5.59 18.40
C GLN A 48 -1.07 -4.41 18.10
N GLU A 49 -0.99 -3.99 16.83
CA GLU A 49 -0.10 -2.91 16.38
C GLU A 49 -0.50 -1.55 16.98
N ARG A 50 -1.79 -1.27 17.12
CA ARG A 50 -2.29 -0.04 17.75
C ARG A 50 -1.73 0.17 19.15
N HIS A 51 -1.63 -0.89 19.96
CA HIS A 51 -1.13 -0.79 21.33
C HIS A 51 0.34 -0.37 21.41
N GLN A 52 1.14 -0.60 20.36
CA GLN A 52 2.56 -0.26 20.37
C GLN A 52 2.84 1.25 20.37
N TRP A 53 1.92 2.06 19.84
CA TRP A 53 2.14 3.49 19.68
C TRP A 53 1.01 4.35 20.25
N LEU A 54 -0.23 3.85 20.31
CA LEU A 54 -1.36 4.64 20.81
C LEU A 54 -1.38 4.71 22.33
N ASP A 55 -1.04 3.62 23.02
CA ASP A 55 -1.09 3.56 24.48
C ASP A 55 -0.07 4.50 25.14
N SER A 56 1.02 4.81 24.45
CA SER A 56 2.02 5.79 24.89
C SER A 56 1.65 7.23 24.59
N LEU A 57 0.60 7.48 23.79
CA LEU A 57 0.26 8.81 23.31
C LEU A 57 -0.81 9.45 24.21
N SER A 58 -0.48 10.57 24.83
CA SER A 58 -1.43 11.32 25.64
C SER A 58 -2.34 12.23 24.79
N LEU A 59 -3.52 12.54 25.32
CA LEU A 59 -4.43 13.50 24.67
C LEU A 59 -3.81 14.89 24.53
N ASP A 60 -2.97 15.30 25.48
CA ASP A 60 -2.27 16.59 25.42
C ASP A 60 -1.26 16.64 24.26
N GLU A 61 -0.52 15.55 24.02
CA GLU A 61 0.38 15.43 22.87
C GLU A 61 -0.37 15.46 21.53
N ILE A 62 -1.51 14.76 21.45
CA ILE A 62 -2.39 14.81 20.27
C ILE A 62 -2.87 16.24 20.01
N TRP A 63 -3.32 16.93 21.07
CA TRP A 63 -3.82 18.29 20.96
C TRP A 63 -2.72 19.27 20.51
N ALA A 64 -1.52 19.15 21.07
CA ALA A 64 -0.38 19.96 20.69
C ALA A 64 0.01 19.78 19.21
N ASP A 65 -0.02 18.54 18.68
CA ASP A 65 0.30 18.27 17.27
C ASP A 65 -0.75 18.87 16.32
N ILE A 66 -2.03 18.84 16.70
CA ILE A 66 -3.11 19.49 15.93
C ILE A 66 -2.90 21.00 15.84
N GLN A 67 -2.62 21.66 16.97
CA GLN A 67 -2.39 23.11 16.98
C GLN A 67 -1.19 23.51 16.11
N LYS A 68 -0.11 22.74 16.15
CA LYS A 68 1.09 22.97 15.33
C LYS A 68 0.85 22.85 13.82
N ARG A 69 -0.10 22.01 13.40
CA ARG A 69 -0.44 21.84 11.97
C ARG A 69 -1.38 22.93 11.44
N GLN A 70 -2.03 23.66 12.34
CA GLN A 70 -2.96 24.74 12.01
C GLN A 70 -2.29 26.13 11.95
N SER A 71 -1.06 26.24 12.47
CA SER A 71 -0.19 27.42 12.37
C SER A 71 0.64 27.44 11.10
#